data_AF-A0A9D8RNM3-F1
#
_entry.id   AF-A0A9D8RNM3-F1
#
_cell.length_a   1.000
_cell.length_b   1.000
_cell.length_c   1.000
_cell.angle_alpha   90.00
_cell.angle_beta   90.00
_cell.angle_gamma   90.00
#
_symmetry.space_group_name_H-M   'P 1'
#
loop_
_entity.id
_entity.type
_entity.pdbx_description
1 polymer ?
#
loop_
_entity_poly.entity_id
_entity_poly.type
_entity_poly.pdbx_seq_one_letter_code
_entity_poly.pdbx_strand_id
1 'polypeptide(L)'
;MNTHATPLAEGIIREGEIKLEGLEFNTKFWAKDPTLWKRDKDHMEFIPKFLGWQKVYDWTLERLEDVLAFASDVKQNFKHCVIMGMGGSSLAPEVFRSVFGKQEGCPEVIVLDTTNADWVAAARARINPAETLFIFASKSGGTVEPSSQFAYFMDEVKKAGVKEPGKNFAAITDPGTGLEELAKKHHFRKTFLNPADIGGRFSALSLFGIVPAAIMGVDVQKILTIAKEQAATFAPEAPAKDNAAVKLGAFMGACNVNHSKDKLTLLTPSDFATFGLWAEQLVAESTGKEGKGVVPVAGETLHKNFDYRDDRFFVYLSTGSEDDKRVSAVAKDLAERGYPLMTIEMPNHYYLGAMFLLWEIATAAAGAILAIDPFDQPNVQEAKTLAKNILTELSEGKIPAEINAPLLVSKDIADEVKLSTLAQDFYSLLESNDYVAVLPYMYPSKEVDEALLGLRDKIMARTKRAVMFGYGPRYLHSTGQLHKGDGNNGVFLILSADPQNDVKIPGQNYTFGQLCNAQALGDFQALESKGRRVIKVHLAQPVAEGIKKISDQF
;
A
#
# COMPACT_ATOMS: atom_id res chain seq x y z
N MET A 1 -7.95 -12.98 18.61
CA MET A 1 -6.63 -12.33 18.46
C MET A 1 -6.27 -11.70 19.78
N ASN A 2 -5.11 -12.03 20.36
CA ASN A 2 -4.73 -11.47 21.65
C ASN A 2 -4.15 -10.07 21.45
N THR A 3 -4.49 -9.16 22.37
CA THR A 3 -3.97 -7.79 22.37
C THR A 3 -3.55 -7.39 23.76
N HIS A 4 -2.46 -6.64 23.84
CA HIS A 4 -1.94 -6.07 25.08
C HIS A 4 -1.64 -4.60 24.85
N ALA A 5 -1.81 -3.75 25.85
CA ALA A 5 -1.52 -2.33 25.74
C ALA A 5 -0.76 -1.85 26.97
N THR A 6 0.10 -0.86 26.77
CA THR A 6 0.74 -0.14 27.90
C THR A 6 -0.32 0.61 28.70
N PRO A 7 -0.10 0.90 30.01
CA PRO A 7 -1.09 1.62 30.82
C PRO A 7 -1.54 2.96 30.22
N LEU A 8 -0.62 3.69 29.57
CA LEU A 8 -0.96 4.91 28.84
C LEU A 8 -1.87 4.62 27.63
N ALA A 9 -1.54 3.62 26.83
CA ALA A 9 -2.36 3.22 25.69
C ALA A 9 -3.73 2.69 26.12
N GLU A 10 -3.85 1.98 27.25
CA GLU A 10 -5.14 1.52 27.79
C GLU A 10 -6.09 2.69 28.09
N GLY A 11 -5.57 3.77 28.69
CA GLY A 11 -6.33 5.00 28.92
C GLY A 11 -6.84 5.63 27.63
N ILE A 12 -5.95 5.78 26.64
CA ILE A 12 -6.29 6.34 25.32
C ILE A 12 -7.31 5.46 24.58
N ILE A 13 -7.11 4.14 24.61
CA ILE A 13 -8.06 3.16 24.04
C ILE A 13 -9.43 3.34 24.68
N ARG A 14 -9.50 3.49 26.01
CA ARG A 14 -10.79 3.63 26.70
C ARG A 14 -11.54 4.90 26.28
N GLU A 15 -10.85 6.01 26.06
CA GLU A 15 -11.46 7.24 25.52
C GLU A 15 -12.09 6.99 24.13
N GLY A 16 -11.36 6.31 23.25
CA GLY A 16 -11.85 5.96 21.92
C GLY A 16 -13.01 4.95 21.97
N GLU A 17 -12.97 3.97 22.86
CA GLU A 17 -14.05 3.01 23.08
C GLU A 17 -15.33 3.72 23.53
N ILE A 18 -15.26 4.65 24.49
CA ILE A 18 -16.41 5.44 24.94
C ILE A 18 -17.04 6.20 23.78
N LYS A 19 -16.20 6.77 22.88
CA LYS A 19 -16.70 7.45 21.68
C LYS A 19 -17.41 6.49 20.72
N LEU A 20 -16.85 5.31 20.47
CA LEU A 20 -17.44 4.29 19.60
C LEU A 20 -18.72 3.67 20.19
N GLU A 21 -18.76 3.47 21.52
CA GLU A 21 -19.95 3.07 22.28
C GLU A 21 -21.08 4.09 22.05
N GLY A 22 -20.79 5.39 22.19
CA GLY A 22 -21.75 6.47 21.94
C GLY A 22 -22.20 6.60 20.47
N LEU A 23 -21.41 6.09 19.52
CA LEU A 23 -21.80 6.00 18.10
C LEU A 23 -22.60 4.73 17.79
N GLU A 24 -22.67 3.78 18.72
CA GLU A 24 -23.21 2.43 18.52
C GLU A 24 -22.43 1.69 17.42
N PHE A 25 -21.10 1.88 17.37
CA PHE A 25 -20.26 1.46 16.25
C PHE A 25 -20.46 0.00 15.86
N ASN A 26 -20.37 -0.95 16.80
CA ASN A 26 -20.46 -2.37 16.46
C ASN A 26 -21.80 -2.70 15.77
N THR A 27 -22.92 -2.30 16.36
CA THR A 27 -24.25 -2.57 15.80
C THR A 27 -24.42 -1.95 14.41
N LYS A 28 -24.09 -0.66 14.28
CA LYS A 28 -24.26 0.09 13.03
C LYS A 28 -23.29 -0.35 11.94
N PHE A 29 -22.06 -0.70 12.30
CA PHE A 29 -21.04 -1.18 11.37
C PHE A 29 -21.56 -2.45 10.69
N TRP A 30 -21.96 -3.46 11.45
CA TRP A 30 -22.47 -4.71 10.90
C TRP A 30 -23.82 -4.57 10.18
N ALA A 31 -24.60 -3.54 10.49
CA ALA A 31 -25.81 -3.16 9.77
C ALA A 31 -25.55 -2.34 8.48
N LYS A 32 -24.28 -2.05 8.16
CA LYS A 32 -23.86 -1.20 7.03
C LYS A 32 -24.45 0.22 7.08
N ASP A 33 -24.64 0.76 8.29
CA ASP A 33 -25.21 2.09 8.48
C ASP A 33 -24.16 3.19 8.19
N PRO A 34 -24.34 3.98 7.11
CA PRO A 34 -23.38 5.01 6.72
C PRO A 34 -23.32 6.20 7.69
N THR A 35 -24.31 6.37 8.58
CA THR A 35 -24.36 7.48 9.54
C THR A 35 -23.23 7.47 10.57
N LEU A 36 -22.48 6.36 10.65
CA LEU A 36 -21.26 6.23 11.45
C LEU A 36 -20.16 7.19 11.02
N TRP A 37 -20.09 7.51 9.74
CA TRP A 37 -18.98 8.26 9.16
C TRP A 37 -19.40 9.63 8.67
N LYS A 38 -20.50 9.70 7.91
CA LYS A 38 -20.99 10.92 7.27
C LYS A 38 -22.52 10.94 7.26
N ARG A 39 -23.10 12.13 7.16
CA ARG A 39 -24.57 12.33 7.14
C ARG A 39 -25.07 13.17 5.97
N ASP A 40 -24.16 13.72 5.17
CA ASP A 40 -24.54 14.38 3.93
C ASP A 40 -24.99 13.36 2.88
N LYS A 41 -25.83 13.81 1.96
CA LYS A 41 -26.54 12.95 1.02
C LYS A 41 -25.59 12.10 0.16
N ASP A 42 -24.53 12.70 -0.35
CA ASP A 42 -23.63 12.05 -1.31
C ASP A 42 -22.91 10.86 -0.65
N HIS A 43 -22.38 11.05 0.57
CA HIS A 43 -21.74 9.96 1.30
C HIS A 43 -22.73 8.90 1.78
N MET A 44 -23.93 9.29 2.21
CA MET A 44 -24.99 8.36 2.61
C MET A 44 -25.40 7.41 1.47
N GLU A 45 -25.36 7.87 0.22
CA GLU A 45 -25.59 7.04 -0.97
C GLU A 45 -24.35 6.27 -1.45
N PHE A 46 -23.14 6.78 -1.17
CA PHE A 46 -21.88 6.19 -1.60
C PHE A 46 -21.44 5.04 -0.69
N ILE A 47 -21.30 5.28 0.62
CA ILE A 47 -20.69 4.36 1.59
C ILE A 47 -21.27 2.94 1.55
N PRO A 48 -22.61 2.73 1.52
CA PRO A 48 -23.18 1.39 1.51
C PRO A 48 -22.73 0.53 0.31
N LYS A 49 -22.31 1.18 -0.79
CA LYS A 49 -21.79 0.53 -2.00
C LYS A 49 -20.35 0.04 -1.84
N PHE A 50 -19.71 0.22 -0.69
CA PHE A 50 -18.30 -0.15 -0.46
C PHE A 50 -18.10 -1.00 0.81
N LEU A 51 -19.17 -1.56 1.36
CA LEU A 51 -19.17 -2.35 2.60
C LEU A 51 -19.29 -3.87 2.36
N GLY A 52 -19.08 -4.35 1.12
CA GLY A 52 -19.14 -5.78 0.78
C GLY A 52 -18.10 -6.65 1.51
N TRP A 53 -17.01 -6.02 1.96
CA TRP A 53 -15.84 -6.70 2.54
C TRP A 53 -16.11 -7.30 3.93
N GLN A 54 -17.07 -6.76 4.69
CA GLN A 54 -17.33 -7.14 6.09
C GLN A 54 -17.54 -8.64 6.32
N LYS A 55 -18.11 -9.33 5.32
CA LYS A 55 -18.37 -10.78 5.33
C LYS A 55 -17.81 -11.47 4.08
N VAL A 56 -16.80 -10.89 3.43
CA VAL A 56 -16.25 -11.42 2.16
C VAL A 56 -15.66 -12.81 2.31
N TYR A 57 -15.25 -13.19 3.53
CA TYR A 57 -14.78 -14.54 3.82
C TYR A 57 -15.84 -15.61 3.51
N ASP A 58 -17.12 -15.36 3.81
CA ASP A 58 -18.22 -16.29 3.50
C ASP A 58 -18.41 -16.41 1.98
N TRP A 59 -18.48 -15.26 1.30
CA TRP A 59 -18.64 -15.19 -0.15
C TRP A 59 -17.47 -15.87 -0.89
N THR A 60 -16.25 -15.77 -0.37
CA THR A 60 -15.07 -16.37 -0.98
C THR A 60 -14.99 -17.87 -0.70
N LEU A 61 -15.40 -18.33 0.49
CA LEU A 61 -15.53 -19.76 0.82
C LEU A 61 -16.50 -20.48 -0.12
N GLU A 62 -17.61 -19.84 -0.52
CA GLU A 62 -18.55 -20.39 -1.50
C GLU A 62 -17.94 -20.61 -2.90
N ARG A 63 -16.83 -19.93 -3.21
CA ARG A 63 -16.14 -19.98 -4.51
C ARG A 63 -14.83 -20.75 -4.46
N LEU A 64 -14.53 -21.35 -3.31
CA LEU A 64 -13.24 -21.96 -3.04
C LEU A 64 -12.94 -23.13 -3.99
N GLU A 65 -13.94 -23.91 -4.38
CA GLU A 65 -13.76 -25.01 -5.33
C GLU A 65 -13.18 -24.53 -6.67
N ASP A 66 -13.74 -23.45 -7.23
CA ASP A 66 -13.27 -22.86 -8.49
C ASP A 66 -11.87 -22.26 -8.36
N VAL A 67 -11.58 -21.63 -7.23
CA VAL A 67 -10.24 -21.09 -6.93
C VAL A 67 -9.20 -22.21 -6.84
N LEU A 68 -9.49 -23.29 -6.10
CA LEU A 68 -8.57 -24.41 -5.93
C LEU A 68 -8.39 -25.21 -7.21
N ALA A 69 -9.45 -25.38 -8.01
CA ALA A 69 -9.37 -26.00 -9.33
C ALA A 69 -8.44 -25.21 -10.26
N PHE A 70 -8.58 -23.87 -10.28
CA PHE A 70 -7.69 -23.01 -11.07
C PHE A 70 -6.25 -23.06 -10.56
N ALA A 71 -6.02 -23.01 -9.25
CA ALA A 71 -4.67 -23.12 -8.69
C ALA A 71 -4.00 -24.46 -9.05
N SER A 72 -4.77 -25.57 -9.05
CA SER A 72 -4.28 -26.88 -9.48
C SER A 72 -3.93 -26.92 -10.97
N ASP A 73 -4.78 -26.36 -11.85
CA ASP A 73 -4.47 -26.20 -13.28
C ASP A 73 -3.20 -25.38 -13.49
N VAL A 74 -3.05 -24.28 -12.75
CA VAL A 74 -1.88 -23.40 -12.86
C VAL A 74 -0.61 -24.11 -12.40
N LYS A 75 -0.69 -24.88 -11.30
CA LYS A 75 0.42 -25.71 -10.78
C LYS A 75 0.93 -26.72 -11.82
N GLN A 76 0.05 -27.28 -12.64
CA GLN A 76 0.41 -28.27 -13.65
C GLN A 76 1.01 -27.66 -14.92
N ASN A 77 0.66 -26.41 -15.24
CA ASN A 77 0.96 -25.81 -16.54
C ASN A 77 2.02 -24.70 -16.51
N PHE A 78 2.34 -24.13 -15.33
CA PHE A 78 3.22 -22.97 -15.23
C PHE A 78 4.27 -23.12 -14.13
N LYS A 79 5.45 -22.53 -14.38
CA LYS A 79 6.55 -22.44 -13.41
C LYS A 79 6.57 -21.11 -12.66
N HIS A 80 6.02 -20.07 -13.27
CA HIS A 80 5.97 -18.72 -12.71
C HIS A 80 4.57 -18.15 -12.82
N CYS A 81 4.24 -17.24 -11.92
CA CYS A 81 3.08 -16.38 -12.02
C CYS A 81 3.48 -14.92 -11.77
N VAL A 82 3.16 -14.01 -12.69
CA VAL A 82 3.39 -12.57 -12.54
C VAL A 82 2.07 -11.88 -12.28
N ILE A 83 1.96 -11.18 -11.17
CA ILE A 83 0.78 -10.39 -10.80
C ILE A 83 1.01 -8.96 -11.25
N MET A 84 0.21 -8.53 -12.23
CA MET A 84 0.18 -7.18 -12.77
C MET A 84 -0.99 -6.45 -12.11
N GLY A 85 -0.69 -5.68 -11.06
CA GLY A 85 -1.69 -4.99 -10.24
C GLY A 85 -1.09 -3.80 -9.51
N MET A 86 -1.96 -3.00 -8.87
CA MET A 86 -1.56 -1.84 -8.06
C MET A 86 -2.37 -1.78 -6.77
N GLY A 87 -1.76 -1.24 -5.71
CA GLY A 87 -2.41 -1.03 -4.42
C GLY A 87 -2.94 -2.34 -3.85
N GLY A 88 -4.23 -2.38 -3.50
CA GLY A 88 -4.85 -3.58 -2.93
C GLY A 88 -4.82 -4.81 -3.84
N SER A 89 -4.66 -4.62 -5.17
CA SER A 89 -4.50 -5.71 -6.13
C SER A 89 -3.06 -6.27 -6.20
N SER A 90 -2.09 -5.69 -5.49
CA SER A 90 -0.70 -6.15 -5.43
C SER A 90 -0.19 -6.40 -4.01
N LEU A 91 -0.55 -5.55 -3.04
CA LEU A 91 0.00 -5.62 -1.68
C LEU A 91 -0.48 -6.84 -0.89
N ALA A 92 -1.75 -7.22 -0.94
CA ALA A 92 -2.21 -8.44 -0.27
C ALA A 92 -1.53 -9.71 -0.84
N PRO A 93 -1.44 -9.90 -2.18
CA PRO A 93 -0.60 -10.95 -2.76
C PRO A 93 0.86 -10.90 -2.31
N GLU A 94 1.46 -9.72 -2.20
CA GLU A 94 2.84 -9.56 -1.74
C GLU A 94 3.02 -10.00 -0.28
N VAL A 95 2.04 -9.73 0.58
CA VAL A 95 2.03 -10.22 1.97
C VAL A 95 1.99 -11.75 1.99
N PHE A 96 1.08 -12.39 1.24
CA PHE A 96 1.04 -13.85 1.17
C PHE A 96 2.37 -14.42 0.66
N ARG A 97 2.94 -13.82 -0.39
CA ARG A 97 4.22 -14.25 -0.98
C ARG A 97 5.36 -14.19 0.04
N SER A 98 5.45 -13.11 0.81
CA SER A 98 6.51 -12.92 1.80
C SER A 98 6.35 -13.84 3.01
N VAL A 99 5.13 -13.97 3.54
CA VAL A 99 4.85 -14.72 4.78
C VAL A 99 4.93 -16.23 4.56
N PHE A 100 4.45 -16.74 3.42
CA PHE A 100 4.45 -18.18 3.14
C PHE A 100 5.65 -18.62 2.31
N GLY A 101 6.30 -17.72 1.57
CA GLY A 101 7.40 -18.07 0.69
C GLY A 101 6.99 -19.02 -0.45
N LYS A 102 7.99 -19.60 -1.12
CA LYS A 102 7.77 -20.53 -2.24
C LYS A 102 7.39 -21.91 -1.71
N GLN A 103 6.20 -22.39 -2.09
CA GLN A 103 5.75 -23.74 -1.77
C GLN A 103 6.21 -24.76 -2.82
N GLU A 104 6.50 -25.98 -2.39
CA GLU A 104 7.02 -27.03 -3.26
C GLU A 104 6.03 -27.39 -4.38
N GLY A 105 6.56 -27.49 -5.60
CA GLY A 105 5.82 -27.80 -6.80
C GLY A 105 4.83 -26.72 -7.25
N CYS A 106 4.73 -25.59 -6.56
CA CYS A 106 3.86 -24.47 -6.95
C CYS A 106 4.65 -23.42 -7.74
N PRO A 107 3.98 -22.62 -8.61
CA PRO A 107 4.66 -21.58 -9.36
C PRO A 107 5.31 -20.55 -8.44
N GLU A 108 6.45 -20.03 -8.86
CA GLU A 108 7.04 -18.85 -8.22
C GLU A 108 6.24 -17.60 -8.58
N VAL A 109 5.70 -16.93 -7.57
CA VAL A 109 4.92 -15.71 -7.77
C VAL A 109 5.81 -14.47 -7.69
N ILE A 110 5.65 -13.56 -8.65
CA ILE A 110 6.30 -12.26 -8.74
C ILE A 110 5.20 -11.20 -8.76
N VAL A 111 5.21 -10.29 -7.79
CA VAL A 111 4.32 -9.12 -7.80
C VAL A 111 5.02 -7.99 -8.57
N LEU A 112 4.36 -7.48 -9.61
CA LEU A 112 4.88 -6.41 -10.47
C LEU A 112 3.94 -5.21 -10.43
N ASP A 113 4.18 -4.32 -9.47
CA ASP A 113 3.39 -3.11 -9.23
C ASP A 113 4.24 -1.86 -9.45
N THR A 114 4.84 -1.80 -10.64
CA THR A 114 5.71 -0.71 -11.07
C THR A 114 5.61 -0.44 -12.57
N THR A 115 6.04 0.74 -12.97
CA THR A 115 6.31 1.12 -14.37
C THR A 115 7.79 1.37 -14.61
N ASN A 116 8.64 1.22 -13.58
CA ASN A 116 10.08 1.41 -13.75
C ASN A 116 10.64 0.37 -14.72
N ALA A 117 11.29 0.83 -15.79
CA ALA A 117 11.75 -0.03 -16.89
C ALA A 117 12.77 -1.08 -16.44
N ASP A 118 13.73 -0.71 -15.58
CA ASP A 118 14.74 -1.63 -15.06
C ASP A 118 14.09 -2.73 -14.18
N TRP A 119 13.07 -2.37 -13.38
CA TRP A 119 12.32 -3.34 -12.58
C TRP A 119 11.48 -4.29 -13.46
N VAL A 120 10.80 -3.78 -14.48
CA VAL A 120 10.07 -4.61 -15.45
C VAL A 120 11.02 -5.56 -16.18
N ALA A 121 12.19 -5.07 -16.60
CA ALA A 121 13.23 -5.88 -17.24
C ALA A 121 13.77 -6.97 -16.30
N ALA A 122 14.02 -6.64 -15.03
CA ALA A 122 14.46 -7.61 -14.02
C ALA A 122 13.41 -8.71 -13.78
N ALA A 123 12.12 -8.37 -13.74
CA ALA A 123 11.04 -9.35 -13.65
C ALA A 123 11.00 -10.25 -14.89
N ARG A 124 11.12 -9.67 -16.09
CA ARG A 124 11.15 -10.44 -17.34
C ARG A 124 12.34 -11.39 -17.41
N ALA A 125 13.52 -10.99 -16.95
CA ALA A 125 14.74 -11.79 -16.98
C ALA A 125 14.65 -13.06 -16.10
N ARG A 126 13.79 -13.06 -15.08
CA ARG A 126 13.59 -14.19 -14.17
C ARG A 126 12.67 -15.28 -14.71
N ILE A 127 11.93 -15.01 -15.79
CA ILE A 127 10.86 -15.89 -16.26
C ILE A 127 11.08 -16.38 -17.69
N ASN A 128 10.47 -17.53 -18.00
CA ASN A 128 10.19 -17.95 -19.37
C ASN A 128 8.72 -17.63 -19.70
N PRO A 129 8.42 -16.69 -20.63
CA PRO A 129 7.05 -16.27 -20.91
C PRO A 129 6.11 -17.43 -21.30
N ALA A 130 6.63 -18.45 -22.01
CA ALA A 130 5.84 -19.60 -22.41
C ALA A 130 5.38 -20.47 -21.22
N GLU A 131 6.14 -20.46 -20.12
CA GLU A 131 5.89 -21.23 -18.89
C GLU A 131 5.40 -20.33 -17.74
N THR A 132 4.87 -19.14 -18.06
CA THR A 132 4.41 -18.15 -17.06
C THR A 132 2.95 -17.81 -17.23
N LEU A 133 2.21 -17.78 -16.12
CA LEU A 133 0.89 -17.18 -16.02
C LEU A 133 1.01 -15.69 -15.65
N PHE A 134 0.29 -14.81 -16.35
CA PHE A 134 0.19 -13.40 -16.03
C PHE A 134 -1.23 -13.10 -15.51
N ILE A 135 -1.34 -12.62 -14.28
CA ILE A 135 -2.63 -12.20 -13.70
C ILE A 135 -2.75 -10.69 -13.85
N PHE A 136 -3.66 -10.22 -14.70
CA PHE A 136 -4.06 -8.81 -14.74
C PHE A 136 -5.12 -8.59 -13.65
N ALA A 137 -4.72 -7.96 -12.55
CA ALA A 137 -5.58 -7.66 -11.41
C ALA A 137 -5.86 -6.16 -11.34
N SER A 138 -7.10 -5.75 -11.68
CA SER A 138 -7.52 -4.35 -11.60
C SER A 138 -9.03 -4.22 -11.55
N LYS A 139 -9.55 -3.63 -10.45
CA LYS A 139 -11.00 -3.37 -10.26
C LYS A 139 -11.65 -2.71 -11.48
N SER A 140 -11.06 -1.62 -11.97
CA SER A 140 -11.62 -0.82 -13.08
C SER A 140 -11.22 -1.30 -14.48
N GLY A 141 -10.21 -2.18 -14.57
CA GLY A 141 -9.53 -2.53 -15.82
C GLY A 141 -8.79 -1.41 -16.57
N GLY A 142 -8.86 -0.14 -16.13
CA GLY A 142 -8.32 1.02 -16.84
C GLY A 142 -7.00 1.58 -16.29
N THR A 143 -6.37 0.91 -15.33
CA THR A 143 -5.15 1.36 -14.66
C THR A 143 -3.96 1.29 -15.62
N VAL A 144 -3.22 2.40 -15.81
CA VAL A 144 -2.20 2.55 -16.87
C VAL A 144 -1.02 1.58 -16.69
N GLU A 145 -0.70 1.27 -15.45
CA GLU A 145 0.46 0.45 -15.10
C GLU A 145 0.26 -1.03 -15.47
N PRO A 146 -0.78 -1.74 -14.96
CA PRO A 146 -1.01 -3.13 -15.36
C PRO A 146 -1.44 -3.27 -16.82
N SER A 147 -2.06 -2.25 -17.43
CA SER A 147 -2.36 -2.28 -18.87
C SER A 147 -1.10 -2.17 -19.75
N SER A 148 -0.12 -1.35 -19.34
CA SER A 148 1.19 -1.27 -20.00
C SER A 148 1.98 -2.58 -19.85
N GLN A 149 1.96 -3.17 -18.65
CA GLN A 149 2.57 -4.48 -18.41
C GLN A 149 1.88 -5.58 -19.23
N PHE A 150 0.55 -5.58 -19.32
CA PHE A 150 -0.19 -6.51 -20.17
C PHE A 150 0.25 -6.40 -21.64
N ALA A 151 0.33 -5.19 -22.18
CA ALA A 151 0.78 -4.97 -23.56
C ALA A 151 2.18 -5.56 -23.79
N TYR A 152 3.10 -5.33 -22.85
CA TYR A 152 4.47 -5.85 -22.89
C TYR A 152 4.53 -7.38 -22.80
N PHE A 153 3.92 -8.00 -21.79
CA PHE A 153 4.01 -9.44 -21.62
C PHE A 153 3.20 -10.22 -22.64
N MET A 154 2.10 -9.67 -23.16
CA MET A 154 1.38 -10.28 -24.28
C MET A 154 2.27 -10.38 -25.52
N ASP A 155 3.10 -9.37 -25.78
CA ASP A 155 4.09 -9.39 -26.87
C ASP A 155 5.22 -10.39 -26.59
N GLU A 156 5.73 -10.45 -25.34
CA GLU A 156 6.75 -11.43 -24.96
C GLU A 156 6.27 -12.89 -25.07
N VAL A 157 5.02 -13.17 -24.70
CA VAL A 157 4.41 -14.51 -24.86
C VAL A 157 4.27 -14.87 -26.35
N LYS A 158 3.89 -13.92 -27.20
CA LYS A 158 3.84 -14.12 -28.66
C LYS A 158 5.21 -14.42 -29.25
N LYS A 159 6.23 -13.64 -28.86
CA LYS A 159 7.62 -13.85 -29.28
C LYS A 159 8.19 -15.20 -28.82
N ALA A 160 7.72 -15.71 -27.68
CA ALA A 160 8.07 -17.04 -27.20
C ALA A 160 7.41 -18.19 -28.00
N GLY A 161 6.59 -17.89 -29.02
CA GLY A 161 6.01 -18.88 -29.92
C GLY A 161 4.76 -19.59 -29.37
N VAL A 162 4.12 -19.05 -28.33
CA VAL A 162 2.88 -19.61 -27.78
C VAL A 162 1.73 -19.42 -28.79
N LYS A 163 1.07 -20.53 -29.18
CA LYS A 163 0.00 -20.53 -30.18
C LYS A 163 -1.24 -19.74 -29.76
N GLU A 164 -1.63 -19.86 -28.48
CA GLU A 164 -2.76 -19.15 -27.89
C GLU A 164 -2.27 -18.29 -26.72
N PRO A 165 -1.64 -17.13 -26.97
CA PRO A 165 -1.04 -16.30 -25.93
C PRO A 165 -1.98 -15.97 -24.77
N GLY A 166 -3.27 -15.79 -25.04
CA GLY A 166 -4.29 -15.54 -24.03
C GLY A 166 -4.38 -16.61 -22.94
N LYS A 167 -4.01 -17.86 -23.25
CA LYS A 167 -4.00 -18.95 -22.25
C LYS A 167 -2.88 -18.83 -21.22
N ASN A 168 -1.95 -17.89 -21.39
CA ASN A 168 -0.97 -17.49 -20.39
C ASN A 168 -1.47 -16.30 -19.54
N PHE A 169 -2.72 -15.87 -19.69
CA PHE A 169 -3.29 -14.75 -18.93
C PHE A 169 -4.54 -15.15 -18.16
N ALA A 170 -4.71 -14.55 -16.99
CA ALA A 170 -5.96 -14.54 -16.24
C ALA A 170 -6.29 -13.10 -15.80
N ALA A 171 -7.57 -12.83 -15.54
CA ALA A 171 -8.04 -11.54 -15.06
C ALA A 171 -8.74 -11.68 -13.70
N ILE A 172 -8.52 -10.71 -12.82
CA ILE A 172 -9.32 -10.50 -11.60
C ILE A 172 -9.84 -9.06 -11.67
N THR A 173 -11.16 -8.90 -11.78
CA THR A 173 -11.81 -7.61 -12.06
C THR A 173 -13.24 -7.60 -11.57
N ASP A 174 -13.91 -6.45 -11.62
CA ASP A 174 -15.34 -6.37 -11.34
C ASP A 174 -16.19 -6.70 -12.59
N PRO A 175 -17.45 -7.11 -12.41
CA PRO A 175 -18.41 -7.29 -13.50
C PRO A 175 -18.60 -6.04 -14.36
N GLY A 176 -18.67 -6.22 -15.68
CA GLY A 176 -18.97 -5.17 -16.66
C GLY A 176 -17.81 -4.23 -16.97
N THR A 177 -16.58 -4.59 -16.59
CA THR A 177 -15.39 -3.74 -16.74
C THR A 177 -14.70 -3.95 -18.10
N GLY A 178 -13.90 -2.97 -18.52
CA GLY A 178 -13.10 -3.09 -19.75
C GLY A 178 -12.10 -4.25 -19.72
N LEU A 179 -11.64 -4.67 -18.53
CA LEU A 179 -10.78 -5.84 -18.37
C LEU A 179 -11.54 -7.16 -18.56
N GLU A 180 -12.81 -7.23 -18.19
CA GLU A 180 -13.65 -8.40 -18.50
C GLU A 180 -13.76 -8.60 -20.02
N GLU A 181 -14.03 -7.51 -20.74
CA GLU A 181 -14.13 -7.53 -22.21
C GLU A 181 -12.78 -7.81 -22.89
N LEU A 182 -11.69 -7.25 -22.37
CA LEU A 182 -10.32 -7.56 -22.81
C LEU A 182 -10.03 -9.06 -22.65
N ALA A 183 -10.35 -9.63 -21.49
CA ALA A 183 -10.12 -11.05 -21.20
C ALA A 183 -10.91 -11.96 -22.15
N LYS A 184 -12.18 -11.61 -22.45
CA LYS A 184 -12.99 -12.30 -23.47
C LYS A 184 -12.36 -12.20 -24.85
N LYS A 185 -12.00 -10.99 -25.29
CA LYS A 185 -11.39 -10.72 -26.61
C LYS A 185 -10.09 -11.48 -26.82
N HIS A 186 -9.27 -11.60 -25.78
CA HIS A 186 -7.99 -12.30 -25.85
C HIS A 186 -8.07 -13.77 -25.44
N HIS A 187 -9.26 -14.30 -25.15
CA HIS A 187 -9.48 -15.69 -24.73
C HIS A 187 -8.62 -16.10 -23.53
N PHE A 188 -8.58 -15.24 -22.50
CA PHE A 188 -7.86 -15.51 -21.26
C PHE A 188 -8.21 -16.89 -20.70
N ARG A 189 -7.24 -17.52 -20.01
CA ARG A 189 -7.43 -18.83 -19.38
C ARG A 189 -8.55 -18.80 -18.36
N LYS A 190 -8.65 -17.71 -17.58
CA LYS A 190 -9.68 -17.52 -16.56
C LYS A 190 -9.96 -16.04 -16.32
N THR A 191 -11.23 -15.73 -16.06
CA THR A 191 -11.66 -14.42 -15.55
C THR A 191 -12.41 -14.64 -14.24
N PHE A 192 -11.93 -14.01 -13.18
CA PHE A 192 -12.56 -13.97 -11.87
C PHE A 192 -13.28 -12.65 -11.70
N LEU A 193 -14.60 -12.72 -11.44
CA LEU A 193 -15.43 -11.55 -11.18
C LEU A 193 -15.58 -11.35 -9.68
N ASN A 194 -15.03 -10.26 -9.17
CA ASN A 194 -15.07 -9.87 -7.77
C ASN A 194 -16.31 -9.01 -7.46
N PRO A 195 -16.83 -8.99 -6.22
CA PRO A 195 -17.93 -8.09 -5.87
C PRO A 195 -17.51 -6.62 -6.05
N ALA A 196 -18.32 -5.87 -6.78
CA ALA A 196 -18.05 -4.47 -7.08
C ALA A 196 -18.17 -3.55 -5.84
N ASP A 197 -18.84 -4.05 -4.80
CA ASP A 197 -19.06 -3.34 -3.54
C ASP A 197 -17.89 -3.46 -2.54
N ILE A 198 -16.71 -3.87 -3.03
CA ILE A 198 -15.47 -3.98 -2.26
C ILE A 198 -14.44 -2.98 -2.80
N GLY A 199 -13.93 -2.10 -1.92
CA GLY A 199 -12.83 -1.21 -2.24
C GLY A 199 -11.51 -1.97 -2.37
N GLY A 200 -10.59 -1.50 -3.22
CA GLY A 200 -9.32 -2.20 -3.48
C GLY A 200 -8.52 -2.53 -2.22
N ARG A 201 -8.32 -1.54 -1.34
CA ARG A 201 -7.61 -1.73 -0.06
C ARG A 201 -8.31 -2.64 0.96
N PHE A 202 -9.59 -2.97 0.73
CA PHE A 202 -10.41 -3.90 1.55
C PHE A 202 -10.63 -5.25 0.84
N SER A 203 -9.81 -5.60 -0.15
CA SER A 203 -10.00 -6.79 -1.00
C SER A 203 -9.07 -7.96 -0.66
N ALA A 204 -8.33 -7.88 0.45
CA ALA A 204 -7.31 -8.88 0.81
C ALA A 204 -7.89 -10.30 0.95
N LEU A 205 -9.12 -10.40 1.47
CA LEU A 205 -9.85 -11.68 1.62
C LEU A 205 -10.81 -12.00 0.46
N SER A 206 -10.84 -11.17 -0.59
CA SER A 206 -11.60 -11.43 -1.80
C SER A 206 -10.76 -12.21 -2.82
N LEU A 207 -11.26 -12.40 -4.05
CA LEU A 207 -10.51 -13.08 -5.12
C LEU A 207 -9.16 -12.39 -5.42
N PHE A 208 -9.02 -11.09 -5.16
CA PHE A 208 -7.78 -10.34 -5.39
C PHE A 208 -6.61 -10.85 -4.55
N GLY A 209 -6.84 -11.20 -3.27
CA GLY A 209 -5.80 -11.82 -2.44
C GLY A 209 -5.81 -13.34 -2.50
N ILE A 210 -7.00 -13.96 -2.53
CA ILE A 210 -7.15 -15.40 -2.36
C ILE A 210 -6.75 -16.21 -3.61
N VAL A 211 -7.01 -15.72 -4.83
CA VAL A 211 -6.59 -16.44 -6.04
C VAL A 211 -5.06 -16.51 -6.14
N PRO A 212 -4.31 -15.38 -5.98
CA PRO A 212 -2.86 -15.43 -5.87
C PRO A 212 -2.34 -16.35 -4.76
N ALA A 213 -2.92 -16.28 -3.56
CA ALA A 213 -2.49 -17.10 -2.43
C ALA A 213 -2.67 -18.60 -2.71
N ALA A 214 -3.77 -19.00 -3.34
CA ALA A 214 -4.02 -20.39 -3.73
C ALA A 214 -2.99 -20.88 -4.76
N ILE A 215 -2.62 -20.04 -5.74
CA ILE A 215 -1.58 -20.35 -6.74
C ILE A 215 -0.21 -20.54 -6.08
N MET A 216 0.10 -19.77 -5.03
CA MET A 216 1.31 -19.94 -4.23
C MET A 216 1.33 -21.26 -3.45
N GLY A 217 0.21 -21.99 -3.36
CA GLY A 217 0.08 -23.21 -2.56
C GLY A 217 -0.32 -22.95 -1.10
N VAL A 218 -0.79 -21.75 -0.76
CA VAL A 218 -1.29 -21.45 0.59
C VAL A 218 -2.63 -22.17 0.82
N ASP A 219 -2.81 -22.74 2.01
CA ASP A 219 -4.10 -23.27 2.45
C ASP A 219 -5.07 -22.12 2.76
N VAL A 220 -5.66 -21.60 1.68
CA VAL A 220 -6.61 -20.47 1.70
C VAL A 220 -7.93 -20.83 2.36
N GLN A 221 -8.30 -22.13 2.39
CA GLN A 221 -9.48 -22.57 3.13
C GLN A 221 -9.29 -22.29 4.62
N LYS A 222 -8.14 -22.71 5.17
CA LYS A 222 -7.81 -22.49 6.57
C LYS A 222 -7.72 -21.01 6.92
N ILE A 223 -7.11 -20.18 6.05
CA ILE A 223 -7.06 -18.72 6.22
C ILE A 223 -8.47 -18.13 6.35
N LEU A 224 -9.37 -18.48 5.42
CA LEU A 224 -10.73 -17.94 5.38
C LEU A 224 -11.59 -18.45 6.54
N THR A 225 -11.45 -19.72 6.91
CA THR A 225 -12.14 -20.30 8.08
C THR A 225 -11.70 -19.62 9.37
N ILE A 226 -10.39 -19.41 9.59
CA ILE A 226 -9.90 -18.69 10.77
C ILE A 226 -10.38 -17.24 10.76
N ALA A 227 -10.36 -16.55 9.61
CA ALA A 227 -10.88 -15.19 9.50
C ALA A 227 -12.37 -15.12 9.90
N LYS A 228 -13.19 -16.07 9.42
CA LYS A 228 -14.60 -16.22 9.79
C LYS A 228 -14.80 -16.46 11.29
N GLU A 229 -14.02 -17.35 11.88
CA GLU A 229 -14.08 -17.64 13.33
C GLU A 229 -13.72 -16.40 14.15
N GLN A 230 -12.67 -15.67 13.76
CA GLN A 230 -12.26 -14.44 14.44
C GLN A 230 -13.26 -13.29 14.23
N ALA A 231 -13.96 -13.24 13.10
CA ALA A 231 -15.02 -12.25 12.86
C ALA A 231 -16.13 -12.28 13.93
N ALA A 232 -16.43 -13.46 14.50
CA ALA A 232 -17.39 -13.59 15.59
C ALA A 232 -16.95 -12.84 16.87
N THR A 233 -15.64 -12.66 17.07
CA THR A 233 -15.10 -11.87 18.20
C THR A 233 -15.18 -10.35 17.96
N PHE A 234 -15.55 -9.94 16.74
CA PHE A 234 -15.77 -8.54 16.36
C PHE A 234 -17.25 -8.19 16.19
N ALA A 235 -18.14 -9.18 16.30
CA ALA A 235 -19.58 -9.05 16.10
C ALA A 235 -20.25 -8.16 17.17
N PRO A 236 -21.48 -7.64 16.92
CA PRO A 236 -22.20 -6.80 17.88
C PRO A 236 -22.41 -7.46 19.25
N GLU A 237 -22.53 -8.79 19.28
CA GLU A 237 -22.76 -9.57 20.49
C GLU A 237 -21.48 -9.83 21.31
N ALA A 238 -20.30 -9.57 20.73
CA ALA A 238 -19.03 -9.74 21.42
C ALA A 238 -18.84 -8.64 22.48
N PRO A 239 -18.32 -8.95 23.68
CA PRO A 239 -18.00 -7.93 24.67
C PRO A 239 -17.03 -6.90 24.08
N ALA A 240 -17.37 -5.60 24.18
CA ALA A 240 -16.55 -4.52 23.61
C ALA A 240 -15.09 -4.57 24.09
N LYS A 241 -14.89 -4.88 25.38
CA LYS A 241 -13.57 -5.06 26.01
C LYS A 241 -12.73 -6.21 25.43
N ASP A 242 -13.31 -7.11 24.65
CA ASP A 242 -12.62 -8.27 24.05
C ASP A 242 -12.46 -8.10 22.52
N ASN A 243 -12.99 -7.01 21.95
CA ASN A 243 -12.98 -6.75 20.52
C ASN A 243 -11.67 -6.04 20.08
N ALA A 244 -10.69 -6.83 19.65
CA ALA A 244 -9.37 -6.33 19.25
C ALA A 244 -9.41 -5.30 18.11
N ALA A 245 -10.35 -5.43 17.17
CA ALA A 245 -10.48 -4.49 16.05
C ALA A 245 -10.98 -3.12 16.54
N VAL A 246 -12.00 -3.12 17.42
CA VAL A 246 -12.51 -1.89 18.05
C VAL A 246 -11.44 -1.23 18.89
N LYS A 247 -10.66 -1.99 19.66
CA LYS A 247 -9.54 -1.44 20.44
C LYS A 247 -8.50 -0.74 19.57
N LEU A 248 -8.08 -1.38 18.48
CA LEU A 248 -7.09 -0.77 17.57
C LEU A 248 -7.67 0.49 16.91
N GLY A 249 -8.93 0.46 16.48
CA GLY A 249 -9.60 1.64 15.90
C GLY A 249 -9.79 2.78 16.90
N ALA A 250 -10.18 2.45 18.14
CA ALA A 250 -10.26 3.38 19.26
C ALA A 250 -8.89 4.01 19.55
N PHE A 251 -7.83 3.19 19.58
CA PHE A 251 -6.46 3.65 19.82
C PHE A 251 -6.02 4.67 18.76
N MET A 252 -6.17 4.32 17.47
CA MET A 252 -5.81 5.19 16.35
C MET A 252 -6.61 6.50 16.36
N GLY A 253 -7.94 6.39 16.53
CA GLY A 253 -8.82 7.55 16.54
C GLY A 253 -8.54 8.49 17.72
N ALA A 254 -8.46 7.96 18.94
CA ALA A 254 -8.24 8.75 20.15
C ALA A 254 -6.84 9.37 20.20
N CYS A 255 -5.79 8.65 19.77
CA CYS A 255 -4.45 9.23 19.62
C CYS A 255 -4.50 10.51 18.75
N ASN A 256 -5.20 10.43 17.62
CA ASN A 256 -5.32 11.55 16.70
C ASN A 256 -6.13 12.72 17.29
N VAL A 257 -7.36 12.45 17.74
CA VAL A 257 -8.32 13.53 18.08
C VAL A 257 -8.15 14.10 19.50
N ASN A 258 -7.66 13.31 20.46
CA ASN A 258 -7.54 13.74 21.86
C ASN A 258 -6.09 14.04 22.28
N HIS A 259 -5.10 13.42 21.63
CA HIS A 259 -3.70 13.46 22.10
C HIS A 259 -2.73 14.08 21.08
N SER A 260 -3.22 14.57 19.93
CA SER A 260 -2.38 15.12 18.85
C SER A 260 -1.25 14.18 18.40
N LYS A 261 -1.52 12.87 18.48
CA LYS A 261 -0.64 11.79 18.04
C LYS A 261 -1.21 11.17 16.78
N ASP A 262 -0.80 11.67 15.63
CA ASP A 262 -1.25 11.21 14.32
C ASP A 262 -0.27 10.23 13.65
N LYS A 263 0.93 9.99 14.20
CA LYS A 263 1.93 9.09 13.59
C LYS A 263 1.87 7.69 14.20
N LEU A 264 1.30 6.75 13.45
CA LEU A 264 1.28 5.33 13.79
C LEU A 264 2.57 4.67 13.32
N THR A 265 3.45 4.27 14.24
CA THR A 265 4.65 3.50 13.87
C THR A 265 4.40 2.00 14.03
N LEU A 266 4.58 1.25 12.93
CA LEU A 266 4.39 -0.20 12.91
C LEU A 266 5.72 -0.89 13.26
N LEU A 267 5.73 -1.58 14.38
CA LEU A 267 6.87 -2.41 14.80
C LEU A 267 6.60 -3.83 14.29
N THR A 268 7.36 -4.25 13.27
CA THR A 268 7.20 -5.56 12.64
C THR A 268 8.53 -6.30 12.56
N PRO A 269 8.53 -7.63 12.78
CA PRO A 269 9.68 -8.46 12.45
C PRO A 269 9.84 -8.56 10.93
N SER A 270 11.06 -8.81 10.47
CA SER A 270 11.42 -8.76 9.04
C SER A 270 10.61 -9.72 8.17
N ASP A 271 10.23 -10.88 8.71
CA ASP A 271 9.40 -11.89 8.04
C ASP A 271 7.93 -11.47 7.88
N PHE A 272 7.51 -10.44 8.60
CA PHE A 272 6.17 -9.87 8.56
C PHE A 272 6.13 -8.40 8.10
N ALA A 273 7.27 -7.85 7.65
CA ALA A 273 7.41 -6.45 7.28
C ALA A 273 6.45 -6.01 6.16
N THR A 274 6.16 -6.89 5.19
CA THR A 274 5.21 -6.62 4.10
C THR A 274 3.79 -6.40 4.59
N PHE A 275 3.37 -7.01 5.70
CA PHE A 275 2.07 -6.72 6.30
C PHE A 275 2.01 -5.25 6.75
N GLY A 276 3.12 -4.71 7.27
CA GLY A 276 3.24 -3.30 7.60
C GLY A 276 2.97 -2.39 6.40
N LEU A 277 3.47 -2.74 5.20
CA LEU A 277 3.21 -1.99 3.96
C LEU A 277 1.74 -2.07 3.52
N TRP A 278 1.08 -3.21 3.70
CA TRP A 278 -0.34 -3.35 3.43
C TRP A 278 -1.20 -2.54 4.43
N ALA A 279 -0.86 -2.60 5.72
CA ALA A 279 -1.52 -1.80 6.76
C ALA A 279 -1.32 -0.30 6.54
N GLU A 280 -0.12 0.10 6.07
CA GLU A 280 0.17 1.48 5.67
C GLU A 280 -0.77 1.97 4.57
N GLN A 281 -0.97 1.18 3.50
CA GLN A 281 -1.97 1.49 2.48
C GLN A 281 -3.36 1.68 3.09
N LEU A 282 -3.81 0.68 3.85
CA LEU A 282 -5.17 0.65 4.36
C LEU A 282 -5.45 1.89 5.22
N VAL A 283 -4.56 2.21 6.16
CA VAL A 283 -4.73 3.33 7.08
C VAL A 283 -4.57 4.67 6.37
N ALA A 284 -3.53 4.84 5.55
CA ALA A 284 -3.25 6.11 4.88
C ALA A 284 -4.36 6.50 3.89
N GLU A 285 -4.81 5.58 3.03
CA GLU A 285 -5.88 5.85 2.07
C GLU A 285 -7.25 6.07 2.73
N SER A 286 -7.51 5.34 3.82
CA SER A 286 -8.81 5.45 4.48
C SER A 286 -8.91 6.69 5.35
N THR A 287 -7.82 7.12 5.98
CA THR A 287 -7.87 8.20 6.96
C THR A 287 -7.39 9.56 6.44
N GLY A 288 -6.49 9.56 5.44
CA GLY A 288 -5.84 10.76 4.93
C GLY A 288 -6.70 11.62 4.01
N LYS A 289 -7.67 12.34 4.57
CA LYS A 289 -8.64 13.17 3.83
C LYS A 289 -9.24 14.25 4.73
N GLU A 290 -9.81 15.28 4.10
CA GLU A 290 -10.47 16.39 4.79
C GLU A 290 -9.57 17.10 5.83
N GLY A 291 -8.26 17.17 5.57
CA GLY A 291 -7.31 17.79 6.50
C GLY A 291 -6.97 16.94 7.73
N LYS A 292 -7.40 15.67 7.74
CA LYS A 292 -7.20 14.70 8.83
C LYS A 292 -6.44 13.49 8.31
N GLY A 293 -5.98 12.65 9.23
CA GLY A 293 -5.42 11.35 8.89
C GLY A 293 -4.50 10.80 9.96
N VAL A 294 -4.42 9.47 10.02
CA VAL A 294 -3.34 8.77 10.70
C VAL A 294 -2.24 8.56 9.66
N VAL A 295 -1.01 8.90 10.03
CA VAL A 295 0.22 8.75 9.24
C VAL A 295 0.87 7.42 9.63
N PRO A 296 0.61 6.31 8.92
CA PRO A 296 1.27 5.04 9.18
C PRO A 296 2.72 5.08 8.68
N VAL A 297 3.64 4.65 9.53
CA VAL A 297 5.07 4.57 9.25
C VAL A 297 5.47 3.10 9.28
N ALA A 298 5.66 2.51 8.10
CA ALA A 298 6.11 1.13 7.94
C ALA A 298 7.60 1.05 7.57
N GLY A 299 8.26 -0.04 7.98
CA GLY A 299 9.63 -0.37 7.59
C GLY A 299 10.70 0.63 8.08
N GLU A 300 10.40 1.42 9.12
CA GLU A 300 11.38 2.30 9.74
C GLU A 300 12.44 1.49 10.49
N THR A 301 13.69 1.92 10.45
CA THR A 301 14.76 1.28 11.22
C THR A 301 14.48 1.43 12.72
N LEU A 302 14.42 0.29 13.41
CA LEU A 302 14.11 0.27 14.83
C LEU A 302 15.39 0.48 15.64
N HIS A 303 15.46 1.62 16.34
CA HIS A 303 16.58 1.96 17.20
C HIS A 303 16.16 1.89 18.67
N LYS A 304 16.92 1.14 19.47
CA LYS A 304 16.75 1.16 20.93
C LYS A 304 17.19 2.52 21.49
N ASN A 305 16.51 3.01 22.52
CA ASN A 305 16.79 4.30 23.16
C ASN A 305 16.65 5.51 22.21
N PHE A 306 15.93 5.38 21.10
CA PHE A 306 15.73 6.49 20.17
C PHE A 306 14.71 7.49 20.70
N ASP A 307 15.03 8.77 20.62
CA ASP A 307 14.17 9.85 21.11
C ASP A 307 13.13 10.23 20.06
N TYR A 308 12.05 9.43 19.98
CA TYR A 308 10.91 9.71 19.14
C TYR A 308 10.15 10.94 19.64
N ARG A 309 9.65 11.76 18.71
CA ARG A 309 8.77 12.88 19.04
C ARG A 309 7.47 12.39 19.69
N ASP A 310 6.88 13.28 20.48
CA ASP A 310 5.63 13.02 21.19
C ASP A 310 4.38 13.07 20.28
N ASP A 311 4.55 13.08 18.95
CA ASP A 311 3.49 12.97 17.95
C ASP A 311 3.24 11.50 17.52
N ARG A 312 3.96 10.55 18.12
CA ARG A 312 3.90 9.12 17.78
C ARG A 312 3.10 8.28 18.77
N PHE A 313 2.54 7.21 18.22
CA PHE A 313 2.06 6.02 18.94
C PHE A 313 2.45 4.76 18.16
N PHE A 314 2.48 3.61 18.84
CA PHE A 314 3.12 2.41 18.32
C PHE A 314 2.17 1.22 18.32
N VAL A 315 2.21 0.44 17.24
CA VAL A 315 1.57 -0.87 17.20
C VAL A 315 2.63 -1.92 16.89
N TYR A 316 2.79 -2.87 17.81
CA TYR A 316 3.70 -3.99 17.69
C TYR A 316 2.95 -5.23 17.19
N LEU A 317 3.36 -5.75 16.04
CA LEU A 317 2.82 -6.98 15.46
C LEU A 317 3.77 -8.15 15.79
N SER A 318 3.46 -8.90 16.84
CA SER A 318 4.26 -10.04 17.27
C SER A 318 3.90 -11.29 16.48
N THR A 319 4.91 -12.03 16.04
CA THR A 319 4.76 -13.29 15.28
C THR A 319 5.44 -14.48 15.96
N GLY A 320 6.21 -14.25 17.02
CA GLY A 320 7.02 -15.28 17.68
C GLY A 320 8.24 -15.74 16.87
N SER A 321 8.59 -15.05 15.77
CA SER A 321 9.76 -15.36 14.95
C SER A 321 11.08 -15.02 15.65
N GLU A 322 12.22 -15.45 15.10
CA GLU A 322 13.53 -15.13 15.69
C GLU A 322 13.82 -13.62 15.72
N ASP A 323 13.47 -12.90 14.65
CA ASP A 323 13.61 -11.44 14.59
C ASP A 323 12.62 -10.72 15.52
N ASP A 324 11.52 -11.37 15.90
CA ASP A 324 10.54 -10.83 16.84
C ASP A 324 11.16 -10.49 18.21
N LYS A 325 12.23 -11.19 18.62
CA LYS A 325 12.99 -10.86 19.85
C LYS A 325 13.60 -9.46 19.78
N ARG A 326 14.12 -9.05 18.62
CA ARG A 326 14.70 -7.72 18.40
C ARG A 326 13.60 -6.65 18.49
N VAL A 327 12.47 -6.90 17.83
CA VAL A 327 11.33 -5.97 17.82
C VAL A 327 10.70 -5.85 19.21
N SER A 328 10.53 -6.97 19.92
CA SER A 328 10.06 -7.04 21.31
C SER A 328 10.94 -6.22 22.25
N ALA A 329 12.27 -6.28 22.09
CA ALA A 329 13.20 -5.48 22.89
C ALA A 329 13.02 -3.96 22.67
N VAL A 330 12.70 -3.53 21.45
CA VAL A 330 12.39 -2.13 21.13
C VAL A 330 11.01 -1.75 21.68
N ALA A 331 10.00 -2.61 21.51
CA ALA A 331 8.67 -2.38 22.06
C ALA A 331 8.70 -2.22 23.60
N LYS A 332 9.51 -3.02 24.29
CA LYS A 332 9.73 -2.91 25.73
C LYS A 332 10.41 -1.60 26.12
N ASP A 333 11.45 -1.18 25.40
CA ASP A 333 12.11 0.12 25.61
C ASP A 333 11.13 1.28 25.46
N LEU A 334 10.30 1.27 24.42
CA LEU A 334 9.26 2.27 24.20
C LEU A 334 8.23 2.30 25.33
N ALA A 335 7.80 1.11 25.80
CA ALA A 335 6.87 1.00 26.91
C ALA A 335 7.46 1.53 28.23
N GLU A 336 8.71 1.19 28.54
CA GLU A 336 9.42 1.68 29.74
C GLU A 336 9.62 3.20 29.72
N ARG A 337 9.70 3.79 28.52
CA ARG A 337 9.82 5.24 28.31
C ARG A 337 8.48 5.96 28.16
N GLY A 338 7.36 5.25 28.34
CA GLY A 338 6.03 5.83 28.40
C GLY A 338 5.41 6.21 27.05
N TYR A 339 5.88 5.64 25.93
CA TYR A 339 5.19 5.83 24.66
C TYR A 339 3.88 5.01 24.63
N PRO A 340 2.79 5.52 24.04
CA PRO A 340 1.58 4.73 23.83
C PRO A 340 1.88 3.58 22.87
N LEU A 341 1.78 2.36 23.37
CA LEU A 341 2.02 1.15 22.59
C LEU A 341 0.92 0.10 22.81
N MET A 342 0.47 -0.49 21.70
CA MET A 342 -0.41 -1.66 21.66
C MET A 342 0.28 -2.82 20.92
N THR A 343 0.24 -4.01 21.48
CA THR A 343 0.73 -5.25 20.87
C THR A 343 -0.46 -6.06 20.35
N ILE A 344 -0.32 -6.61 19.15
CA ILE A 344 -1.24 -7.57 18.54
C ILE A 344 -0.43 -8.82 18.24
N GLU A 345 -0.83 -9.95 18.82
CA GLU A 345 -0.14 -11.23 18.64
C GLU A 345 -0.79 -12.02 17.51
N MET A 346 0.00 -12.39 16.50
CA MET A 346 -0.40 -13.33 15.46
C MET A 346 0.13 -14.73 15.82
N PRO A 347 -0.74 -15.67 16.23
CA PRO A 347 -0.29 -16.98 16.75
C PRO A 347 0.50 -17.83 15.74
N ASN A 348 0.17 -17.70 14.45
CA ASN A 348 0.88 -18.32 13.34
C ASN A 348 0.40 -17.69 12.01
N HIS A 349 1.07 -18.00 10.90
CA HIS A 349 0.77 -17.42 9.59
C HIS A 349 -0.67 -17.64 9.10
N TYR A 350 -1.39 -18.67 9.58
CA TYR A 350 -2.79 -18.89 9.19
C TYR A 350 -3.79 -17.93 9.85
N TYR A 351 -3.34 -17.12 10.82
CA TYR A 351 -4.12 -16.00 11.34
C TYR A 351 -4.02 -14.74 10.48
N LEU A 352 -3.26 -14.77 9.38
CA LEU A 352 -3.12 -13.62 8.48
C LEU A 352 -4.48 -13.11 7.96
N GLY A 353 -5.44 -14.01 7.70
CA GLY A 353 -6.78 -13.58 7.28
C GLY A 353 -7.53 -12.83 8.39
N ALA A 354 -7.39 -13.25 9.64
CA ALA A 354 -7.94 -12.52 10.78
C ALA A 354 -7.22 -11.18 11.00
N MET A 355 -5.91 -11.10 10.73
CA MET A 355 -5.15 -9.85 10.78
C MET A 355 -5.66 -8.83 9.75
N PHE A 356 -5.89 -9.25 8.50
CA PHE A 356 -6.49 -8.36 7.49
C PHE A 356 -7.84 -7.81 7.96
N LEU A 357 -8.76 -8.69 8.37
CA LEU A 357 -10.09 -8.29 8.83
C LEU A 357 -10.04 -7.36 10.06
N LEU A 358 -9.18 -7.66 11.04
CA LEU A 358 -9.00 -6.84 12.23
C LEU A 358 -8.61 -5.41 11.85
N TRP A 359 -7.62 -5.25 10.98
CA TRP A 359 -7.13 -3.94 10.55
C TRP A 359 -8.16 -3.20 9.68
N GLU A 360 -8.89 -3.89 8.81
CA GLU A 360 -9.98 -3.31 8.01
C GLU A 360 -11.09 -2.73 8.91
N ILE A 361 -11.54 -3.49 9.91
CA ILE A 361 -12.55 -3.02 10.89
C ILE A 361 -11.98 -1.88 11.76
N ALA A 362 -10.74 -2.00 12.24
CA ALA A 362 -10.10 -0.99 13.06
C ALA A 362 -9.95 0.35 12.31
N THR A 363 -9.61 0.30 11.03
CA THR A 363 -9.49 1.49 10.18
C THR A 363 -10.85 2.16 9.97
N ALA A 364 -11.91 1.36 9.77
CA ALA A 364 -13.27 1.88 9.69
C ALA A 364 -13.74 2.52 11.02
N ALA A 365 -13.38 1.94 12.17
CA ALA A 365 -13.65 2.50 13.49
C ALA A 365 -12.90 3.82 13.73
N ALA A 366 -11.62 3.89 13.36
CA ALA A 366 -10.86 5.14 13.41
C ALA A 366 -11.48 6.22 12.52
N GLY A 367 -11.94 5.86 11.31
CA GLY A 367 -12.67 6.77 10.42
C GLY A 367 -13.95 7.34 11.05
N ALA A 368 -14.68 6.54 11.85
CA ALA A 368 -15.87 7.00 12.56
C ALA A 368 -15.53 8.03 13.66
N ILE A 369 -14.44 7.82 14.41
CA ILE A 369 -13.95 8.80 15.40
C ILE A 369 -13.50 10.09 14.72
N LEU A 370 -12.81 9.98 13.58
CA LEU A 370 -12.34 11.11 12.77
C LEU A 370 -13.47 11.84 12.02
N ALA A 371 -14.66 11.25 11.95
CA ALA A 371 -15.82 11.75 11.19
C ALA A 371 -15.50 11.99 9.70
N ILE A 372 -14.91 11.00 9.05
CA ILE A 372 -14.53 10.96 7.63
C ILE A 372 -15.09 9.68 6.98
N ASP A 373 -15.25 9.67 5.66
CA ASP A 373 -15.55 8.44 4.91
C ASP A 373 -14.27 7.60 4.72
N PRO A 374 -14.12 6.40 5.30
CA PRO A 374 -12.92 5.60 5.15
C PRO A 374 -12.86 4.82 3.83
N PHE A 375 -13.88 4.89 2.97
CA PHE A 375 -14.04 4.03 1.80
C PHE A 375 -13.82 4.73 0.45
N ASP A 376 -13.83 6.06 0.43
CA ASP A 376 -13.53 6.86 -0.75
C ASP A 376 -12.02 7.18 -0.92
N GLN A 377 -11.66 7.88 -1.99
CA GLN A 377 -10.28 8.31 -2.29
C GLN A 377 -10.23 9.54 -3.22
N PRO A 378 -10.67 10.72 -2.76
CA PRO A 378 -10.89 11.87 -3.62
C PRO A 378 -9.58 12.49 -4.16
N ASN A 379 -8.44 12.24 -3.53
CA ASN A 379 -7.19 12.96 -3.81
C ASN A 379 -6.20 12.20 -4.72
N VAL A 380 -6.53 10.98 -5.16
CA VAL A 380 -5.63 10.19 -6.04
C VAL A 380 -5.80 10.50 -7.53
N GLN A 381 -6.95 11.06 -7.94
CA GLN A 381 -7.30 11.20 -9.35
C GLN A 381 -6.48 12.27 -10.06
N GLU A 382 -6.06 13.32 -9.35
CA GLU A 382 -5.35 14.45 -9.93
C GLU A 382 -3.98 14.06 -10.48
N ALA A 383 -3.18 13.32 -9.72
CA ALA A 383 -1.89 12.80 -10.19
C ALA A 383 -2.05 11.90 -11.43
N LYS A 384 -3.12 11.10 -11.49
CA LYS A 384 -3.44 10.26 -12.66
C LYS A 384 -3.73 11.10 -13.90
N THR A 385 -4.51 12.18 -13.74
CA THR A 385 -4.84 13.10 -14.83
C THR A 385 -3.60 13.84 -15.32
N LEU A 386 -2.77 14.36 -14.41
CA LEU A 386 -1.54 15.08 -14.76
C LEU A 386 -0.53 14.17 -15.48
N ALA A 387 -0.30 12.96 -14.97
CA ALA A 387 0.52 11.97 -15.64
C ALA A 387 -0.04 11.63 -17.05
N LYS A 388 -1.35 11.48 -17.20
CA LYS A 388 -1.99 11.21 -18.50
C LYS A 388 -1.78 12.34 -19.51
N ASN A 389 -1.85 13.59 -19.08
CA ASN A 389 -1.59 14.74 -19.93
C ASN A 389 -0.15 14.73 -20.45
N ILE A 390 0.81 14.47 -19.56
CA ILE A 390 2.24 14.32 -19.92
C ILE A 390 2.42 13.17 -20.93
N LEU A 391 1.74 12.04 -20.74
CA LEU A 391 1.78 10.91 -21.69
C LEU A 391 1.21 11.25 -23.06
N THR A 392 0.21 12.15 -23.13
CA THR A 392 -0.32 12.64 -24.41
C THR A 392 0.74 13.45 -25.14
N GLU A 393 1.45 14.35 -24.46
CA GLU A 393 2.56 15.11 -25.05
C GLU A 393 3.68 14.19 -25.54
N LEU A 394 4.08 13.22 -24.71
CA LEU A 394 5.09 12.22 -25.07
C LEU A 394 4.68 11.42 -26.31
N SER A 395 3.40 11.08 -26.44
CA SER A 395 2.87 10.36 -27.60
C SER A 395 2.92 11.16 -28.89
N GLU A 396 2.94 12.49 -28.79
CA GLU A 396 3.14 13.45 -29.89
C GLU A 396 4.64 13.72 -30.18
N GLY A 397 5.55 13.06 -29.46
CA GLY A 397 6.99 13.26 -29.57
C GLY A 397 7.52 14.49 -28.83
N LYS A 398 6.70 15.11 -27.96
CA LYS A 398 7.11 16.24 -27.12
C LYS A 398 7.52 15.71 -25.75
N ILE A 399 8.74 16.01 -25.33
CA ILE A 399 9.25 15.64 -24.00
C ILE A 399 9.30 16.92 -23.16
N PRO A 400 8.39 17.12 -22.18
CA PRO A 400 8.46 18.25 -21.26
C PRO A 400 9.82 18.29 -20.54
N ALA A 401 10.45 19.46 -20.48
CA ALA A 401 11.79 19.64 -19.92
C ALA A 401 11.83 19.31 -18.41
N GLU A 402 10.70 19.50 -17.73
CA GLU A 402 10.50 19.27 -16.30
C GLU A 402 10.61 17.78 -15.91
N ILE A 403 10.39 16.86 -16.86
CA ILE A 403 10.47 15.42 -16.58
C ILE A 403 11.88 15.07 -16.05
N ASN A 404 12.91 15.60 -16.70
CA ASN A 404 14.32 15.30 -16.40
C ASN A 404 15.06 16.50 -15.76
N ALA A 405 14.33 17.53 -15.33
CA ALA A 405 14.91 18.66 -14.64
C ALA A 405 15.68 18.18 -13.39
N PRO A 406 16.96 18.56 -13.20
CA PRO A 406 17.78 18.09 -12.07
C PRO A 406 17.16 18.38 -10.71
N LEU A 407 16.46 19.51 -10.60
CA LEU A 407 15.75 19.95 -9.42
C LEU A 407 14.45 20.63 -9.83
N LEU A 408 13.34 20.21 -9.23
CA LEU A 408 12.09 20.97 -9.18
C LEU A 408 11.69 21.18 -7.73
N VAL A 409 11.17 22.36 -7.44
CA VAL A 409 10.76 22.78 -6.10
C VAL A 409 9.40 23.43 -6.23
N SER A 410 8.45 23.07 -5.37
CA SER A 410 7.12 23.68 -5.37
C SER A 410 7.22 25.20 -5.20
N LYS A 411 6.39 25.95 -5.93
CA LYS A 411 6.43 27.43 -6.00
C LYS A 411 6.57 28.14 -4.65
N ASP A 412 5.88 27.65 -3.63
CA ASP A 412 5.85 28.30 -2.30
C ASP A 412 7.19 28.26 -1.57
N ILE A 413 8.13 27.41 -1.98
CA ILE A 413 9.47 27.23 -1.37
C ILE A 413 10.59 27.32 -2.41
N ALA A 414 10.30 27.80 -3.63
CA ALA A 414 11.22 27.75 -4.76
C ALA A 414 12.52 28.54 -4.55
N ASP A 415 12.45 29.68 -3.85
CA ASP A 415 13.62 30.52 -3.56
C ASP A 415 14.45 30.00 -2.36
N GLU A 416 13.93 29.01 -1.64
CA GLU A 416 14.52 28.52 -0.39
C GLU A 416 15.42 27.30 -0.59
N VAL A 417 15.27 26.55 -1.70
CA VAL A 417 15.90 25.22 -1.86
C VAL A 417 16.87 25.18 -3.04
N LYS A 418 18.11 24.77 -2.78
CA LYS A 418 19.13 24.50 -3.81
C LYS A 418 19.72 23.11 -3.65
N LEU A 419 20.10 22.49 -4.77
CA LEU A 419 20.66 21.12 -4.76
C LEU A 419 21.97 21.02 -3.95
N SER A 420 22.76 22.10 -3.90
CA SER A 420 24.03 22.16 -3.15
C SER A 420 23.87 22.28 -1.64
N THR A 421 22.70 22.71 -1.18
CA THR A 421 22.36 22.96 0.23
C THR A 421 21.10 22.20 0.64
N LEU A 422 20.76 21.14 -0.11
CA LEU A 422 19.46 20.48 -0.08
C LEU A 422 19.07 20.07 1.34
N ALA A 423 19.97 19.48 2.12
CA ALA A 423 19.65 19.07 3.49
C ALA A 423 19.34 20.26 4.41
N GLN A 424 20.16 21.32 4.36
CA GLN A 424 19.98 22.51 5.19
C GLN A 424 18.64 23.20 4.86
N ASP A 425 18.39 23.38 3.56
CA ASP A 425 17.16 24.01 3.07
C ASP A 425 15.95 23.15 3.41
N PHE A 426 16.05 21.82 3.24
CA PHE A 426 15.00 20.87 3.61
C PHE A 426 14.66 20.95 5.10
N TYR A 427 15.65 21.10 5.99
CA TYR A 427 15.39 21.24 7.41
C TYR A 427 14.70 22.56 7.77
N SER A 428 14.99 23.66 7.07
CA SER A 428 14.29 24.93 7.31
C SER A 428 12.81 24.90 6.93
N LEU A 429 12.39 23.95 6.07
CA LEU A 429 10.99 23.77 5.71
C LEU A 429 10.14 23.11 6.79
N LEU A 430 10.75 22.46 7.80
CA LEU A 430 10.05 21.59 8.74
C LEU A 430 9.36 22.37 9.87
N GLU A 431 8.04 22.24 9.94
CA GLU A 431 7.15 22.77 10.97
C GLU A 431 6.75 21.71 12.01
N SER A 432 6.26 22.12 13.18
CA SER A 432 6.16 21.28 14.40
C SER A 432 5.45 19.92 14.25
N ASN A 433 4.47 19.76 13.37
CA ASN A 433 3.72 18.50 13.20
C ASN A 433 4.04 17.73 11.91
N ASP A 434 5.02 18.18 11.14
CA ASP A 434 5.40 17.51 9.90
C ASP A 434 5.93 16.07 10.04
N TYR A 435 5.63 15.27 9.02
CA TYR A 435 6.37 14.08 8.63
C TYR A 435 7.09 14.32 7.30
N VAL A 436 8.12 13.51 7.03
CA VAL A 436 8.84 13.50 5.77
C VAL A 436 8.42 12.27 4.97
N ALA A 437 8.34 12.38 3.65
CA ALA A 437 8.17 11.21 2.77
C ALA A 437 9.25 11.18 1.69
N VAL A 438 10.00 10.07 1.63
CA VAL A 438 11.00 9.80 0.59
C VAL A 438 10.38 8.88 -0.46
N LEU A 439 10.26 9.38 -1.69
CA LEU A 439 9.42 8.82 -2.74
C LEU A 439 10.23 8.50 -4.01
N PRO A 440 10.97 7.36 -4.02
CA PRO A 440 11.83 6.98 -5.13
C PRO A 440 11.09 6.30 -6.29
N TYR A 441 11.26 6.79 -7.52
CA TYR A 441 10.81 6.17 -8.77
C TYR A 441 11.99 5.42 -9.44
N MET A 442 12.42 4.32 -8.83
CA MET A 442 13.58 3.53 -9.27
C MET A 442 13.44 2.05 -8.94
N TYR A 443 14.35 1.24 -9.47
CA TYR A 443 14.41 -0.21 -9.21
C TYR A 443 15.01 -0.50 -7.81
N PRO A 444 14.33 -1.26 -6.93
CA PRO A 444 14.86 -1.65 -5.61
C PRO A 444 15.95 -2.74 -5.74
N SER A 445 17.19 -2.32 -6.03
CA SER A 445 18.36 -3.17 -5.84
C SER A 445 18.86 -3.09 -4.39
N LYS A 446 19.68 -4.06 -3.96
CA LYS A 446 20.28 -4.05 -2.62
C LYS A 446 21.02 -2.74 -2.33
N GLU A 447 21.82 -2.25 -3.28
CA GLU A 447 22.60 -1.02 -3.13
C GLU A 447 21.72 0.23 -3.06
N VAL A 448 20.60 0.23 -3.78
CA VAL A 448 19.61 1.31 -3.78
C VAL A 448 18.84 1.31 -2.45
N ASP A 449 18.36 0.15 -2.01
CA ASP A 449 17.67 -0.01 -0.73
C ASP A 449 18.58 0.41 0.43
N GLU A 450 19.84 -0.03 0.47
CA GLU A 450 20.80 0.37 1.50
C GLU A 450 21.04 1.89 1.51
N ALA A 451 21.16 2.51 0.34
CA ALA A 451 21.36 3.96 0.24
C ALA A 451 20.12 4.75 0.70
N LEU A 452 18.92 4.30 0.33
CA LEU A 452 17.66 4.93 0.71
C LEU A 452 17.34 4.74 2.20
N LEU A 453 17.61 3.57 2.76
CA LEU A 453 17.52 3.33 4.21
C LEU A 453 18.49 4.24 4.96
N GLY A 454 19.74 4.38 4.49
CA GLY A 454 20.70 5.31 5.08
C GLY A 454 20.24 6.78 5.02
N LEU A 455 19.64 7.21 3.92
CA LEU A 455 19.03 8.54 3.79
C LEU A 455 17.85 8.71 4.79
N ARG A 456 16.94 7.74 4.84
CA ARG A 456 15.79 7.74 5.75
C ARG A 456 16.24 7.85 7.21
N ASP A 457 17.22 7.05 7.62
CA ASP A 457 17.74 7.01 8.98
C ASP A 457 18.42 8.33 9.37
N LYS A 458 19.20 8.94 8.47
CA LYS A 458 19.82 10.26 8.73
C LYS A 458 18.78 11.36 8.89
N ILE A 459 17.76 11.41 8.02
CA ILE A 459 16.64 12.37 8.15
C ILE A 459 15.96 12.17 9.51
N MET A 460 15.62 10.94 9.86
CA MET A 460 14.95 10.63 11.12
C MET A 460 15.83 10.99 12.32
N ALA A 461 17.10 10.59 12.34
CA ALA A 461 18.01 10.87 13.44
C ALA A 461 18.23 12.37 13.66
N ARG A 462 18.31 13.15 12.57
CA ARG A 462 18.52 14.59 12.63
C ARG A 462 17.27 15.36 13.05
N THR A 463 16.10 14.97 12.53
CA THR A 463 14.86 15.75 12.66
C THR A 463 13.90 15.21 13.71
N LYS A 464 14.10 13.95 14.11
CA LYS A 464 13.22 13.11 14.95
C LYS A 464 11.81 12.93 14.37
N ARG A 465 11.57 13.30 13.11
CA ARG A 465 10.26 13.17 12.44
C ARG A 465 9.99 11.73 12.05
N ALA A 466 8.70 11.42 11.88
CA ALA A 466 8.29 10.30 11.04
C ALA A 466 8.83 10.49 9.64
N VAL A 467 9.50 9.47 9.11
CA VAL A 467 9.95 9.43 7.72
C VAL A 467 9.26 8.26 7.05
N MET A 468 8.25 8.56 6.24
CA MET A 468 7.59 7.60 5.36
C MET A 468 8.48 7.29 4.15
N PHE A 469 8.33 6.10 3.60
CA PHE A 469 9.10 5.63 2.45
C PHE A 469 8.23 4.77 1.56
N GLY A 470 8.22 5.03 0.25
CA GLY A 470 7.46 4.21 -0.69
C GLY A 470 7.96 4.33 -2.11
N TYR A 471 8.21 3.19 -2.75
CA TYR A 471 8.59 3.16 -4.16
C TYR A 471 7.43 3.61 -5.07
N GLY A 472 7.73 4.53 -5.98
CA GLY A 472 6.82 4.98 -7.03
C GLY A 472 6.80 3.99 -8.21
N PRO A 473 5.67 3.87 -8.93
CA PRO A 473 4.38 4.50 -8.68
C PRO A 473 3.51 3.78 -7.64
N ARG A 474 3.97 2.69 -7.00
CA ARG A 474 3.17 1.88 -6.06
C ARG A 474 2.47 2.72 -5.00
N TYR A 475 3.21 3.64 -4.36
CA TYR A 475 2.63 4.46 -3.28
C TYR A 475 1.50 5.41 -3.74
N LEU A 476 1.39 5.71 -5.04
CA LEU A 476 0.28 6.51 -5.58
C LEU A 476 -1.08 5.81 -5.42
N HIS A 477 -1.06 4.48 -5.29
CA HIS A 477 -2.21 3.63 -4.97
C HIS A 477 -2.09 3.08 -3.55
N SER A 478 -1.54 3.90 -2.65
CA SER A 478 -1.40 3.67 -1.21
C SER A 478 -1.37 5.05 -0.53
N THR A 479 -0.26 5.46 0.06
CA THR A 479 -0.10 6.70 0.83
C THR A 479 -0.34 7.99 0.05
N GLY A 480 -0.38 7.94 -1.29
CA GLY A 480 -0.65 9.10 -2.15
C GLY A 480 -1.95 9.86 -1.85
N GLN A 481 -2.97 9.19 -1.30
CA GLN A 481 -4.20 9.83 -0.80
C GLN A 481 -3.90 10.70 0.43
N LEU A 482 -3.20 10.16 1.44
CA LEU A 482 -2.78 10.88 2.64
C LEU A 482 -1.88 12.08 2.29
N HIS A 483 -0.88 11.87 1.43
CA HIS A 483 0.08 12.90 1.03
C HIS A 483 -0.59 14.18 0.48
N LYS A 484 -1.80 14.04 -0.07
CA LYS A 484 -2.57 15.14 -0.67
C LYS A 484 -3.74 15.57 0.21
N GLY A 485 -4.32 14.65 0.99
CA GLY A 485 -5.57 14.85 1.73
C GLY A 485 -5.44 15.19 3.21
N ASP A 486 -4.26 15.04 3.82
CA ASP A 486 -4.03 15.38 5.24
C ASP A 486 -4.03 16.90 5.52
N GLY A 487 -3.75 17.28 6.77
CA GLY A 487 -3.70 18.67 7.25
C GLY A 487 -2.47 19.52 6.86
N ASN A 488 -1.87 19.27 5.70
CA ASN A 488 -0.64 19.91 5.21
C ASN A 488 0.66 19.56 5.97
N ASN A 489 0.69 18.38 6.62
CA ASN A 489 1.81 17.96 7.48
C ASN A 489 2.92 17.20 6.71
N GLY A 490 2.78 16.96 5.41
CA GLY A 490 3.77 16.23 4.62
C GLY A 490 4.82 17.15 3.97
N VAL A 491 6.10 16.78 4.09
CA VAL A 491 7.21 17.36 3.32
C VAL A 491 7.85 16.26 2.46
N PHE A 492 7.92 16.48 1.16
CA PHE A 492 8.12 15.41 0.18
C PHE A 492 9.45 15.54 -0.56
N LEU A 493 10.20 14.44 -0.63
CA LEU A 493 11.39 14.29 -1.46
C LEU A 493 11.13 13.19 -2.51
N ILE A 494 10.80 13.60 -3.73
CA ILE A 494 10.65 12.70 -4.88
C ILE A 494 12.04 12.52 -5.51
N LEU A 495 12.45 11.26 -5.69
CA LEU A 495 13.69 10.93 -6.39
C LEU A 495 13.33 10.20 -7.69
N SER A 496 13.71 10.74 -8.85
CA SER A 496 13.54 10.06 -10.13
C SER A 496 14.86 9.91 -10.87
N ALA A 497 14.91 9.05 -11.88
CA ALA A 497 16.08 8.84 -12.72
C ALA A 497 15.64 8.23 -14.06
N ASP A 498 16.41 8.48 -15.12
CA ASP A 498 16.29 7.70 -16.34
C ASP A 498 16.71 6.24 -16.10
N PRO A 499 16.03 5.25 -16.72
CA PRO A 499 16.41 3.85 -16.56
C PRO A 499 17.77 3.56 -17.19
N GLN A 500 18.45 2.51 -16.71
CA GLN A 500 19.70 2.05 -17.34
C GLN A 500 19.40 1.47 -18.73
N ASN A 501 18.34 0.68 -18.84
CA ASN A 501 17.86 0.14 -20.11
C ASN A 501 16.36 0.35 -20.22
N ASP A 502 15.96 1.24 -21.11
CA ASP A 502 14.55 1.54 -21.29
C ASP A 502 13.80 0.41 -22.04
N VAL A 503 12.52 0.25 -21.73
CA VAL A 503 11.67 -0.83 -22.23
C VAL A 503 10.49 -0.23 -22.97
N LYS A 504 10.33 -0.59 -24.25
CA LYS A 504 9.18 -0.16 -25.07
C LYS A 504 7.89 -0.82 -24.60
N ILE A 505 6.79 -0.06 -24.64
CA ILE A 505 5.44 -0.59 -24.40
C ILE A 505 4.78 -0.82 -25.78
N PRO A 506 4.50 -2.08 -26.18
CA PRO A 506 3.86 -2.36 -27.46
C PRO A 506 2.55 -1.59 -27.64
N GLY A 507 2.41 -0.90 -28.78
CA GLY A 507 1.23 -0.10 -29.10
C GLY A 507 1.21 1.31 -28.50
N GLN A 508 2.25 1.72 -27.75
CA GLN A 508 2.42 3.09 -27.27
C GLN A 508 3.59 3.78 -27.98
N ASN A 509 3.51 5.12 -28.06
CA ASN A 509 4.59 5.97 -28.59
C ASN A 509 5.58 6.40 -27.50
N TYR A 510 5.41 5.90 -26.28
CA TYR A 510 6.30 6.12 -25.14
C TYR A 510 6.76 4.79 -24.53
N THR A 511 7.81 4.85 -23.72
CA THR A 511 8.42 3.71 -23.03
C THR A 511 7.98 3.61 -21.56
N PHE A 512 8.37 2.53 -20.88
CA PHE A 512 8.22 2.40 -19.43
C PHE A 512 9.02 3.47 -18.67
N GLY A 513 10.24 3.82 -19.11
CA GLY A 513 11.02 4.89 -18.49
C GLY A 513 10.31 6.24 -18.56
N GLN A 514 9.80 6.59 -19.74
CA GLN A 514 9.01 7.80 -19.94
C GLN A 514 7.70 7.78 -19.12
N LEU A 515 7.02 6.64 -19.06
CA LEU A 515 5.83 6.48 -18.21
C LEU A 515 6.15 6.68 -16.72
N CYS A 516 7.22 6.06 -16.22
CA CYS A 516 7.64 6.17 -14.82
C CYS A 516 7.99 7.62 -14.46
N ASN A 517 8.77 8.31 -15.30
CA ASN A 517 9.13 9.71 -15.06
C ASN A 517 7.93 10.67 -15.25
N ALA A 518 6.99 10.38 -16.15
CA ALA A 518 5.74 11.11 -16.27
C ALA A 518 4.88 10.97 -15.01
N GLN A 519 4.85 9.79 -14.38
CA GLN A 519 4.17 9.59 -13.10
C GLN A 519 4.86 10.34 -11.95
N ALA A 520 6.20 10.42 -11.93
CA ALA A 520 6.95 11.20 -10.95
C ALA A 520 6.67 12.71 -11.08
N LEU A 521 6.64 13.23 -12.31
CA LEU A 521 6.30 14.63 -12.57
C LEU A 521 4.82 14.93 -12.27
N GLY A 522 3.91 14.04 -12.66
CA GLY A 522 2.49 14.17 -12.36
C GLY A 522 2.18 14.15 -10.86
N ASP A 523 2.94 13.39 -10.06
CA ASP A 523 2.83 13.41 -8.60
C ASP A 523 3.37 14.72 -8.01
N PHE A 524 4.53 15.19 -8.47
CA PHE A 524 5.08 16.51 -8.08
C PHE A 524 4.05 17.63 -8.32
N GLN A 525 3.46 17.67 -9.53
CA GLN A 525 2.46 18.69 -9.89
C GLN A 525 1.18 18.58 -9.05
N ALA A 526 0.74 17.36 -8.72
CA ALA A 526 -0.43 17.14 -7.86
C ALA A 526 -0.18 17.51 -6.39
N LEU A 527 1.05 17.36 -5.91
CA LEU A 527 1.43 17.83 -4.58
C LEU A 527 1.52 19.37 -4.55
N GLU A 528 2.15 19.97 -5.57
CA GLU A 528 2.22 21.43 -5.71
C GLU A 528 0.83 22.06 -5.78
N SER A 529 -0.11 21.49 -6.53
CA SER A 529 -1.47 22.04 -6.65
C SER A 529 -2.27 21.99 -5.33
N LYS A 530 -1.81 21.20 -4.35
CA LYS A 530 -2.34 21.13 -2.99
C LYS A 530 -1.57 21.98 -1.99
N GLY A 531 -0.64 22.84 -2.46
CA GLY A 531 0.20 23.68 -1.60
C GLY A 531 1.18 22.86 -0.76
N ARG A 532 1.56 21.66 -1.20
CA ARG A 532 2.51 20.83 -0.47
C ARG A 532 3.94 21.29 -0.72
N ARG A 533 4.76 21.18 0.31
CA ARG A 533 6.21 21.38 0.25
C ARG A 533 6.85 20.15 -0.38
N VAL A 534 7.12 20.23 -1.68
CA VAL A 534 7.67 19.10 -2.45
C VAL A 534 8.91 19.52 -3.22
N ILE A 535 9.92 18.66 -3.14
CA ILE A 535 11.16 18.74 -3.89
C ILE A 535 11.29 17.47 -4.71
N LYS A 536 11.52 17.61 -6.03
CA LYS A 536 11.88 16.49 -6.91
C LYS A 536 13.33 16.65 -7.36
N VAL A 537 14.14 15.64 -7.13
CA VAL A 537 15.52 15.55 -7.61
C VAL A 537 15.63 14.46 -8.67
N HIS A 538 16.15 14.81 -9.84
CA HIS A 538 16.43 13.85 -10.91
C HIS A 538 17.89 13.42 -10.85
N LEU A 539 18.13 12.14 -10.58
CA LEU A 539 19.45 11.56 -10.35
C LEU A 539 20.05 11.03 -11.64
N ALA A 540 21.35 11.26 -11.81
CA ALA A 540 22.15 10.56 -12.81
C ALA A 540 22.44 9.11 -12.36
N GLN A 541 22.65 8.22 -13.33
CA GLN A 541 23.15 6.87 -13.07
C GLN A 541 24.63 6.90 -12.64
N PRO A 542 25.09 5.97 -11.77
CA PRO A 542 24.29 4.98 -11.03
C PRO A 542 23.51 5.62 -9.87
N VAL A 543 22.20 5.35 -9.78
CA VAL A 543 21.30 6.03 -8.83
C VAL A 543 21.69 5.88 -7.36
N ALA A 544 22.27 4.73 -6.97
CA ALA A 544 22.72 4.49 -5.59
C ALA A 544 23.81 5.50 -5.14
N GLU A 545 24.70 5.92 -6.05
CA GLU A 545 25.69 6.96 -5.74
C GLU A 545 25.05 8.34 -5.62
N GLY A 546 24.06 8.65 -6.46
CA GLY A 546 23.27 9.87 -6.37
C GLY A 546 22.55 9.99 -5.02
N ILE A 547 21.92 8.90 -4.57
CA ILE A 547 21.27 8.83 -3.26
C ILE A 547 22.29 9.03 -2.13
N LYS A 548 23.46 8.37 -2.19
CA LYS A 548 24.53 8.54 -1.19
C LYS A 548 25.01 10.00 -1.13
N LYS A 549 25.19 10.67 -2.26
CA LYS A 549 25.57 12.10 -2.30
C LYS A 549 24.52 13.01 -1.67
N ILE A 550 23.23 12.72 -1.86
CA ILE A 550 22.15 13.43 -1.15
C ILE A 550 22.22 13.11 0.34
N SER A 551 22.32 11.82 0.68
CA SER A 551 22.41 11.31 2.04
C SER A 551 23.56 11.93 2.82
N ASP A 552 24.71 12.21 2.20
CA ASP A 552 25.88 12.81 2.86
C ASP A 552 25.70 14.30 3.20
N GLN A 553 24.64 14.94 2.69
CA GLN A 553 24.25 16.28 3.14
C GLN A 553 23.44 16.25 4.45
N PHE A 554 22.77 15.12 4.76
CA PHE A 554 21.95 14.91 5.97
C PHE A 554 22.77 14.28 7.10
#